data_AF-A0AAE9PJ00-F1
#
_entry.id   AF-A0AAE9PJ00-F1
#
_cell.length_a   1.000
_cell.length_b   1.000
_cell.length_c   1.000
_cell.angle_alpha   90.00
_cell.angle_beta   90.00
_cell.angle_gamma   90.00
#
_symmetry.space_group_name_H-M   'P 1'
#
loop_
_entity.id
_entity.type
_entity.pdbx_description
1 polymer ?
#
loop_
_entity_poly.entity_id
_entity_poly.type
_entity_poly.pdbx_seq_one_letter_code
_entity_poly.pdbx_strand_id
1 'polypeptide(L)'
;MQKGEQTRRNIVLKSAELFNQKGYAGCSMNDIMEATGLKKGGIYRNFKSKDEIALEAFEYAIDTVSQHFSEAISNANTTLEKVGAFFNVYEDVINNPPIKGGCPLLNTAVDSDDTNLLLREKALEVFYTFLNMIEGIIVEGIQNKELKPDIDTKAVASFIIATLEGSIMASKLERDTKHVTYSKQHVLRYLFMLKI
;
A
#
# COMPACT_ATOMS: atom_id res chain seq x y z
N MET A 1 -22.47 -16.18 -4.38
CA MET A 1 -22.62 -14.77 -3.94
C MET A 1 -23.97 -14.26 -4.36
N GLN A 2 -24.67 -13.56 -3.48
CA GLN A 2 -25.95 -12.93 -3.80
C GLN A 2 -25.74 -11.67 -4.67
N LYS A 3 -26.73 -11.28 -5.47
CA LYS A 3 -26.67 -10.11 -6.37
C LYS A 3 -26.30 -8.80 -5.65
N GLY A 4 -26.73 -8.66 -4.39
CA GLY A 4 -26.39 -7.52 -3.53
C GLY A 4 -24.90 -7.46 -3.19
N GLU A 5 -24.30 -8.57 -2.76
CA GLU A 5 -22.86 -8.65 -2.45
C GLU A 5 -21.99 -8.32 -3.67
N GLN A 6 -22.37 -8.83 -4.86
CA GLN A 6 -21.64 -8.53 -6.08
C GLN A 6 -21.69 -7.03 -6.42
N THR A 7 -22.83 -6.38 -6.15
CA THR A 7 -22.99 -4.94 -6.36
C THR A 7 -22.14 -4.15 -5.37
N ARG A 8 -22.18 -4.49 -4.07
CA ARG A 8 -21.34 -3.87 -3.04
C ARG A 8 -19.86 -3.98 -3.40
N ARG A 9 -19.40 -5.19 -3.75
CA ARG A 9 -18.02 -5.43 -4.16
C ARG A 9 -17.61 -4.59 -5.36
N ASN A 10 -18.45 -4.47 -6.38
CA ASN A 10 -18.16 -3.61 -7.54
C ASN A 10 -18.02 -2.13 -7.15
N ILE A 11 -18.85 -1.64 -6.22
CA ILE A 11 -18.74 -0.26 -5.70
C ILE A 11 -17.39 -0.08 -5.00
N VAL A 12 -17.02 -0.99 -4.10
CA VAL A 12 -15.75 -0.96 -3.36
C VAL A 12 -14.55 -0.96 -4.31
N LEU A 13 -14.52 -1.90 -5.26
CA LEU A 13 -13.45 -2.03 -6.26
C LEU A 13 -13.22 -0.73 -7.04
N LYS A 14 -14.29 -0.16 -7.59
CA LYS A 14 -14.21 1.07 -8.39
C LYS A 14 -13.89 2.29 -7.55
N SER A 15 -14.41 2.34 -6.32
CA SER A 15 -14.13 3.45 -5.41
C SER A 15 -12.69 3.41 -4.93
N ALA A 16 -12.10 2.25 -4.69
CA ALA A 16 -10.70 2.11 -4.32
C ALA A 16 -9.77 2.68 -5.40
N GLU A 17 -9.98 2.34 -6.68
CA GLU A 17 -9.22 2.94 -7.78
C GLU A 17 -9.41 4.46 -7.86
N LEU A 18 -10.65 4.96 -7.65
CA LEU A 18 -10.94 6.39 -7.72
C LEU A 18 -10.31 7.17 -6.57
N PHE A 19 -10.48 6.72 -5.33
CA PHE A 19 -9.90 7.37 -4.15
C PHE A 19 -8.37 7.36 -4.22
N ASN A 20 -7.77 6.26 -4.68
CA ASN A 20 -6.31 6.18 -4.79
C ASN A 20 -5.73 7.08 -5.91
N GLN A 21 -6.55 7.55 -6.85
CA GLN A 21 -6.12 8.46 -7.93
C GLN A 21 -6.51 9.92 -7.68
N LYS A 22 -7.67 10.17 -7.08
CA LYS A 22 -8.25 11.51 -6.91
C LYS A 22 -8.22 12.02 -5.46
N GLY A 23 -7.83 11.18 -4.50
CA GLY A 23 -8.04 11.43 -3.07
C GLY A 23 -9.52 11.28 -2.68
N TYR A 24 -9.79 11.25 -1.38
CA TYR A 24 -11.13 11.26 -0.84
C TYR A 24 -11.84 12.55 -1.23
N ALA A 25 -11.23 13.72 -0.98
CA ALA A 25 -11.88 15.01 -1.24
C ALA A 25 -12.18 15.23 -2.74
N GLY A 26 -11.25 14.82 -3.62
CA GLY A 26 -11.38 14.98 -5.07
C GLY A 26 -12.30 13.98 -5.76
N CYS A 27 -12.75 12.92 -5.07
CA CYS A 27 -13.70 11.95 -5.61
C CYS A 27 -15.14 12.27 -5.19
N SER A 28 -16.03 12.56 -6.13
CA SER A 28 -17.45 12.82 -5.83
C SER A 28 -18.31 11.55 -5.87
N MET A 29 -19.52 11.61 -5.30
CA MET A 29 -20.50 10.53 -5.47
C MET A 29 -20.90 10.33 -6.93
N ASN A 30 -20.79 11.37 -7.78
CA ASN A 30 -21.06 11.26 -9.21
C ASN A 30 -19.98 10.45 -9.93
N ASP A 31 -18.70 10.63 -9.56
CA ASP A 31 -17.60 9.82 -10.09
C ASP A 31 -17.82 8.33 -9.80
N ILE A 32 -18.24 7.99 -8.58
CA ILE A 32 -18.52 6.61 -8.18
C ILE A 32 -19.71 6.04 -8.97
N MET A 33 -20.78 6.82 -9.15
CA MET A 33 -21.94 6.42 -9.96
C MET A 33 -21.55 6.16 -11.42
N GLU A 34 -20.72 7.03 -12.00
CA GLU A 34 -20.23 6.88 -13.38
C GLU A 34 -19.35 5.63 -13.53
N ALA A 35 -18.36 5.46 -12.64
CA ALA A 35 -17.43 4.33 -12.68
C ALA A 35 -18.10 2.97 -12.44
N THR A 36 -19.21 2.94 -11.70
CA THR A 36 -19.97 1.71 -11.41
C THR A 36 -21.14 1.48 -12.36
N GLY A 37 -21.56 2.49 -13.13
CA GLY A 37 -22.79 2.47 -13.93
C GLY A 37 -24.08 2.48 -13.10
N LEU A 38 -24.00 2.73 -11.80
CA LEU A 38 -25.15 2.71 -10.88
C LEU A 38 -25.75 4.10 -10.72
N LYS A 39 -27.07 4.15 -10.51
CA LYS A 39 -27.76 5.38 -10.09
C LYS A 39 -27.66 5.55 -8.57
N LYS A 40 -27.97 6.76 -8.10
CA LYS A 40 -27.92 7.15 -6.67
C LYS A 40 -28.56 6.10 -5.75
N GLY A 41 -29.80 5.70 -6.04
CA GLY A 41 -30.50 4.69 -5.24
C GLY A 41 -29.81 3.32 -5.18
N GLY A 42 -29.04 2.94 -6.21
CA GLY A 42 -28.27 1.70 -6.22
C GLY A 42 -27.05 1.74 -5.30
N ILE A 43 -26.36 2.87 -5.25
CA ILE A 43 -25.24 3.08 -4.31
C ILE A 43 -25.76 3.13 -2.88
N TYR A 44 -26.76 3.98 -2.61
CA TYR A 44 -27.29 4.20 -1.25
C TYR A 44 -28.10 3.02 -0.68
N ARG A 45 -28.47 2.04 -1.52
CA ARG A 45 -29.01 0.76 -1.04
C ARG A 45 -27.93 -0.10 -0.36
N ASN A 46 -26.67 0.07 -0.75
CA ASN A 46 -25.55 -0.66 -0.18
C ASN A 46 -24.87 0.16 0.93
N PHE A 47 -24.61 1.44 0.70
CA PHE A 47 -23.83 2.29 1.61
C PHE A 47 -24.64 3.47 2.15
N LYS A 48 -24.45 3.83 3.41
CA LYS A 48 -25.12 4.95 4.06
C LYS A 48 -24.45 6.29 3.75
N SER A 49 -23.15 6.29 3.53
CA SER A 49 -22.37 7.51 3.27
C SER A 49 -21.18 7.25 2.35
N LYS A 50 -20.57 8.34 1.89
CA LYS A 50 -19.29 8.29 1.18
C LYS A 50 -18.16 7.80 2.10
N ASP A 51 -18.21 8.12 3.38
CA ASP A 51 -17.22 7.65 4.37
C ASP A 51 -17.23 6.12 4.50
N GLU A 52 -18.42 5.51 4.54
CA GLU A 52 -18.54 4.04 4.58
C GLU A 52 -17.94 3.40 3.32
N ILE A 53 -18.16 4.00 2.15
CA ILE A 53 -17.53 3.54 0.89
C ILE A 53 -16.02 3.71 0.96
N ALA A 54 -15.53 4.84 1.46
CA ALA A 54 -14.11 5.15 1.54
C ALA A 54 -13.34 4.20 2.46
N LEU A 55 -13.92 3.85 3.62
CA LEU A 55 -13.32 2.89 4.54
C LEU A 55 -13.23 1.50 3.92
N GLU A 56 -14.32 0.98 3.39
CA GLU A 56 -14.30 -0.36 2.76
C GLU A 56 -13.42 -0.39 1.50
N ALA A 57 -13.37 0.71 0.74
CA ALA A 57 -12.48 0.84 -0.40
C ALA A 57 -11.01 0.87 0.03
N PHE A 58 -10.68 1.56 1.13
CA PHE A 58 -9.34 1.58 1.69
C PHE A 58 -8.95 0.21 2.23
N GLU A 59 -9.81 -0.45 3.02
CA GLU A 59 -9.60 -1.81 3.52
C GLU A 59 -9.35 -2.79 2.37
N TYR A 60 -10.19 -2.77 1.33
CA TYR A 60 -9.99 -3.58 0.12
C TYR A 60 -8.65 -3.30 -0.57
N ALA A 61 -8.25 -2.02 -0.67
CA ALA A 61 -6.99 -1.64 -1.29
C ALA A 61 -5.79 -2.15 -0.49
N ILE A 62 -5.85 -2.06 0.85
CA ILE A 62 -4.80 -2.56 1.74
C ILE A 62 -4.75 -4.09 1.75
N ASP A 63 -5.88 -4.79 1.75
CA ASP A 63 -5.91 -6.25 1.66
C ASP A 63 -5.25 -6.72 0.36
N THR A 64 -5.54 -6.04 -0.76
CA THR A 64 -4.93 -6.32 -2.06
C THR A 64 -3.41 -6.14 -2.00
N VAL A 65 -2.93 -5.00 -1.48
CA VAL A 65 -1.48 -4.74 -1.33
C VAL A 65 -0.82 -5.75 -0.40
N SER A 66 -1.47 -6.08 0.72
CA SER A 66 -0.97 -7.04 1.70
C SER A 66 -0.83 -8.44 1.12
N GLN A 67 -1.77 -8.85 0.25
CA GLN A 67 -1.69 -10.10 -0.49
C GLN A 67 -0.49 -10.10 -1.44
N HIS A 68 -0.31 -9.04 -2.23
CA HIS A 68 0.85 -8.91 -3.12
C HIS A 68 2.19 -8.97 -2.36
N PHE A 69 2.30 -8.30 -1.20
CA PHE A 69 3.49 -8.41 -0.36
C PHE A 69 3.69 -9.82 0.17
N SER A 70 2.64 -10.45 0.70
CA SER A 70 2.71 -11.81 1.26
C SER A 70 3.15 -12.82 0.20
N GLU A 71 2.58 -12.76 -1.00
CA GLU A 71 2.96 -13.61 -2.13
C GLU A 71 4.42 -13.36 -2.54
N ALA A 72 4.84 -12.10 -2.67
CA ALA A 72 6.21 -11.76 -3.05
C ALA A 72 7.25 -12.24 -2.01
N ILE A 73 6.94 -12.09 -0.71
CA ILE A 73 7.80 -12.52 0.40
C ILE A 73 7.87 -14.05 0.50
N SER A 74 6.75 -14.76 0.29
CA SER A 74 6.69 -16.23 0.38
C SER A 74 7.59 -16.94 -0.63
N ASN A 75 7.94 -16.28 -1.73
CA ASN A 75 8.82 -16.78 -2.77
C ASN A 75 10.31 -16.42 -2.56
N ALA A 76 10.64 -15.74 -1.46
CA ALA A 76 11.98 -15.28 -1.12
C ALA A 76 12.56 -16.05 0.07
N ASN A 77 13.86 -16.35 0.04
CA ASN A 77 14.51 -17.19 1.04
C ASN A 77 15.33 -16.37 2.04
N THR A 78 16.08 -15.39 1.54
CA THR A 78 16.97 -14.56 2.37
C THR A 78 16.34 -13.22 2.75
N THR A 79 16.85 -12.58 3.80
CA THR A 79 16.44 -11.25 4.26
C THR A 79 16.53 -10.21 3.14
N LEU A 80 17.61 -10.24 2.34
CA LEU A 80 17.78 -9.33 1.20
C LEU A 80 16.73 -9.59 0.12
N GLU A 81 16.43 -10.85 -0.20
CA GLU A 81 15.40 -11.19 -1.18
C GLU A 81 14.01 -10.76 -0.68
N LYS A 82 13.68 -11.02 0.58
CA LYS A 82 12.41 -10.65 1.20
C LYS A 82 12.21 -9.13 1.21
N VAL A 83 13.23 -8.35 1.59
CA VAL A 83 13.15 -6.88 1.51
C VAL A 83 13.08 -6.42 0.06
N GLY A 84 13.85 -7.01 -0.86
CA GLY A 84 13.78 -6.71 -2.29
C GLY A 84 12.39 -6.97 -2.88
N ALA A 85 11.68 -7.98 -2.38
CA ALA A 85 10.33 -8.33 -2.81
C ALA A 85 9.31 -7.22 -2.55
N PHE A 86 9.46 -6.41 -1.49
CA PHE A 86 8.60 -5.23 -1.27
C PHE A 86 8.73 -4.21 -2.41
N PHE A 87 9.95 -3.94 -2.85
CA PHE A 87 10.19 -3.03 -3.97
C PHE A 87 9.67 -3.61 -5.29
N ASN A 88 9.74 -4.94 -5.47
CA ASN A 88 9.23 -5.60 -6.66
C ASN A 88 7.72 -5.41 -6.86
N VAL A 89 6.94 -5.38 -5.76
CA VAL A 89 5.49 -5.12 -5.81
C VAL A 89 5.16 -3.78 -6.47
N TYR A 90 6.08 -2.81 -6.41
CA TYR A 90 5.93 -1.48 -7.01
C TYR A 90 6.96 -1.18 -8.12
N GLU A 91 7.67 -2.20 -8.64
CA GLU A 91 8.70 -2.00 -9.67
C GLU A 91 8.13 -1.40 -10.96
N ASP A 92 6.88 -1.73 -11.29
CA ASP A 92 6.10 -1.08 -12.35
C ASP A 92 4.92 -0.29 -11.77
N VAL A 93 5.20 0.60 -10.83
CA VAL A 93 4.18 1.47 -10.18
C VAL A 93 3.36 2.29 -11.18
N ILE A 94 3.88 2.53 -12.40
CA ILE A 94 3.21 3.34 -13.41
C ILE A 94 2.15 2.55 -14.16
N ASN A 95 2.50 1.36 -14.65
CA ASN A 95 1.60 0.61 -15.54
C ASN A 95 0.89 -0.54 -14.83
N ASN A 96 1.48 -1.08 -13.76
CA ASN A 96 0.95 -2.25 -13.06
C ASN A 96 1.08 -2.15 -11.51
N PRO A 97 0.62 -1.08 -10.86
CA PRO A 97 0.54 -1.04 -9.41
C PRO A 97 -0.58 -1.98 -8.88
N PRO A 98 -0.49 -2.51 -7.64
CA PRO A 98 -1.54 -3.34 -7.05
C PRO A 98 -2.93 -2.69 -7.08
N ILE A 99 -2.96 -1.37 -6.84
CA ILE A 99 -4.14 -0.53 -7.01
C ILE A 99 -3.73 0.64 -7.91
N LYS A 100 -4.54 0.94 -8.94
CA LYS A 100 -4.30 2.10 -9.81
C LYS A 100 -4.17 3.37 -8.97
N GLY A 101 -3.17 4.18 -9.28
CA GLY A 101 -2.83 5.35 -8.47
C GLY A 101 -1.72 5.12 -7.46
N GLY A 102 -1.04 3.97 -7.44
CA GLY A 102 0.14 3.75 -6.58
C GLY A 102 -0.22 3.21 -5.20
N CYS A 103 0.59 3.53 -4.19
CA CYS A 103 0.38 2.98 -2.84
C CYS A 103 -0.82 3.63 -2.13
N PRO A 104 -1.87 2.85 -1.78
CA PRO A 104 -3.03 3.34 -1.04
C PRO A 104 -2.70 3.83 0.37
N LEU A 105 -1.68 3.26 1.03
CA LEU A 105 -1.24 3.74 2.34
C LEU A 105 -0.74 5.18 2.25
N LEU A 106 0.24 5.44 1.37
CA LEU A 106 0.80 6.77 1.18
C LEU A 106 -0.28 7.79 0.79
N ASN A 107 -1.09 7.46 -0.23
CA ASN A 107 -2.07 8.40 -0.75
C ASN A 107 -3.13 8.74 0.30
N THR A 108 -3.62 7.74 1.05
CA THR A 108 -4.61 7.97 2.11
C THR A 108 -4.00 8.72 3.28
N ALA A 109 -2.76 8.42 3.66
CA ALA A 109 -2.07 9.11 4.74
C ALA A 109 -1.95 10.62 4.47
N VAL A 110 -1.50 11.01 3.28
CA VAL A 110 -1.35 12.42 2.89
C VAL A 110 -2.69 13.12 2.68
N ASP A 111 -3.71 12.40 2.21
CA ASP A 111 -5.04 12.98 1.98
C ASP A 111 -5.82 13.20 3.29
N SER A 112 -5.57 12.40 4.33
CA SER A 112 -6.38 12.35 5.55
C SER A 112 -5.75 12.93 6.81
N ASP A 113 -4.43 13.14 6.85
CA ASP A 113 -3.67 13.53 8.05
C ASP A 113 -4.22 14.77 8.78
N ASP A 114 -4.70 15.77 8.03
CA ASP A 114 -5.30 17.00 8.57
C ASP A 114 -6.81 17.13 8.30
N THR A 115 -7.42 16.19 7.57
CA THR A 115 -8.78 16.39 7.01
C THR A 115 -9.80 15.32 7.37
N ASN A 116 -9.38 14.08 7.66
CA ASN A 116 -10.29 12.97 7.92
C ASN A 116 -9.71 12.05 9.01
N LEU A 117 -10.10 12.31 10.27
CA LEU A 117 -9.60 11.56 11.43
C LEU A 117 -9.79 10.04 11.32
N LEU A 118 -10.92 9.61 10.75
CA LEU A 118 -11.25 8.19 10.66
C LEU A 118 -10.35 7.47 9.65
N LEU A 119 -10.14 8.05 8.46
CA LEU A 119 -9.20 7.51 7.48
C LEU A 119 -7.75 7.61 7.96
N ARG A 120 -7.40 8.68 8.68
CA ARG A 120 -6.06 8.84 9.28
C ARG A 120 -5.77 7.74 10.30
N GLU A 121 -6.71 7.44 11.19
CA GLU A 121 -6.56 6.35 12.16
C GLU A 121 -6.35 5.01 11.46
N LYS A 122 -7.12 4.74 10.40
CA LYS A 122 -6.94 3.54 9.58
C LYS A 122 -5.59 3.50 8.84
N ALA A 123 -5.16 4.61 8.27
CA ALA A 123 -3.84 4.69 7.64
C ALA A 123 -2.71 4.43 8.65
N LEU A 124 -2.85 4.92 9.89
CA LEU A 124 -1.88 4.71 10.96
C LEU A 124 -1.81 3.23 11.41
N GLU A 125 -2.95 2.56 11.56
CA GLU A 125 -3.02 1.11 11.86
C GLU A 125 -2.27 0.30 10.79
N VAL A 126 -2.49 0.63 9.51
CA VAL A 126 -1.87 -0.05 8.37
C VAL A 126 -0.38 0.26 8.27
N PHE A 127 0.02 1.51 8.53
CA PHE A 127 1.42 1.90 8.58
C PHE A 127 2.20 1.04 9.58
N TYR A 128 1.68 0.87 10.80
CA TYR A 128 2.31 0.00 11.79
C TYR A 128 2.31 -1.47 11.38
N THR A 129 1.28 -1.93 10.65
CA THR A 129 1.23 -3.30 10.12
C THR A 129 2.38 -3.56 9.14
N PHE A 130 2.60 -2.67 8.17
CA PHE A 130 3.71 -2.82 7.21
C PHE A 130 5.08 -2.61 7.87
N LEU A 131 5.18 -1.67 8.82
CA LEU A 131 6.41 -1.46 9.59
C LEU A 131 6.80 -2.74 10.35
N ASN A 132 5.85 -3.36 11.06
CA ASN A 132 6.09 -4.59 11.80
C ASN A 132 6.42 -5.77 10.88
N MET A 133 5.83 -5.82 9.68
CA MET A 133 6.14 -6.85 8.69
C MET A 133 7.61 -6.77 8.23
N ILE A 134 8.10 -5.56 7.95
CA ILE A 134 9.51 -5.34 7.58
C ILE A 134 10.42 -5.61 8.78
N GLU A 135 10.08 -5.12 9.98
CA GLU A 135 10.86 -5.38 11.19
C GLU A 135 11.00 -6.89 11.46
N GLY A 136 9.91 -7.65 11.30
CA GLY A 136 9.91 -9.11 11.45
C GLY A 136 10.91 -9.80 10.53
N ILE A 137 11.05 -9.34 9.28
CA ILE A 137 12.05 -9.86 8.33
C ILE A 137 13.47 -9.57 8.80
N ILE A 138 13.74 -8.38 9.33
CA ILE A 138 15.07 -8.04 9.87
C ILE A 138 15.39 -8.89 11.11
N VAL A 139 14.43 -9.07 12.01
CA VAL A 139 14.56 -9.94 13.19
C VAL A 139 14.84 -11.39 12.78
N GLU A 140 14.11 -11.91 11.80
CA GLU A 140 14.36 -13.25 11.25
C GLU A 140 15.77 -13.38 10.66
N GLY A 141 16.23 -12.35 9.94
CA GLY A 141 17.59 -12.28 9.40
C GLY A 141 18.68 -12.37 10.47
N ILE A 142 18.47 -11.72 11.62
CA ILE A 142 19.38 -11.83 12.78
C ILE A 142 19.35 -13.25 13.36
N GLN A 143 18.16 -13.83 13.53
CA GLN A 143 17.99 -15.20 14.06
C GLN A 143 18.67 -16.25 13.17
N ASN A 144 18.58 -16.05 11.84
CA ASN A 144 19.20 -16.91 10.84
C ASN A 144 20.69 -16.60 10.60
N LYS A 145 21.29 -15.66 11.35
CA LYS A 145 22.68 -15.21 11.22
C LYS A 145 23.02 -14.64 9.84
N GLU A 146 22.03 -14.08 9.16
CA GLU A 146 22.23 -13.35 7.90
C GLU A 146 22.66 -11.90 8.14
N LEU A 147 22.25 -11.33 9.28
CA LEU A 147 22.50 -9.94 9.68
C LEU A 147 23.14 -9.85 11.07
N LYS A 148 23.90 -8.78 11.31
CA LYS A 148 24.55 -8.49 12.59
C LYS A 148 23.52 -8.34 13.74
N PRO A 149 23.82 -8.82 14.95
CA PRO A 149 22.86 -8.83 16.06
C PRO A 149 22.63 -7.48 16.75
N ASP A 150 23.48 -6.48 16.49
CA ASP A 150 23.45 -5.15 17.11
C ASP A 150 22.69 -4.10 16.29
N ILE A 151 22.01 -4.52 15.21
CA ILE A 151 21.20 -3.65 14.37
C ILE A 151 19.96 -3.17 15.15
N ASP A 152 19.68 -1.87 15.09
CA ASP A 152 18.38 -1.33 15.49
C ASP A 152 17.32 -1.70 14.43
N THR A 153 16.57 -2.77 14.70
CA THR A 153 15.58 -3.34 13.78
C THR A 153 14.48 -2.35 13.43
N LYS A 154 14.06 -1.53 14.39
CA LYS A 154 13.01 -0.52 14.22
C LYS A 154 13.47 0.62 13.34
N ALA A 155 14.69 1.12 13.56
CA ALA A 155 15.27 2.17 12.74
C ALA A 155 15.46 1.69 11.29
N VAL A 156 15.91 0.45 11.08
CA VAL A 156 16.06 -0.13 9.74
C VAL A 156 14.70 -0.31 9.06
N ALA A 157 13.70 -0.86 9.75
CA ALA A 157 12.36 -1.01 9.19
C ALA A 157 11.74 0.34 8.80
N SER A 158 11.90 1.35 9.66
CA SER A 158 11.43 2.72 9.42
C SER A 158 12.14 3.35 8.19
N PHE A 159 13.45 3.17 8.07
CA PHE A 159 14.21 3.62 6.91
C PHE A 159 13.72 2.96 5.61
N ILE A 160 13.49 1.64 5.63
CA ILE A 160 13.05 0.90 4.45
C ILE A 160 11.66 1.35 3.99
N ILE A 161 10.67 1.44 4.90
CA ILE A 161 9.31 1.85 4.53
C ILE A 161 9.28 3.30 4.03
N ALA A 162 10.00 4.21 4.67
CA ALA A 162 10.11 5.61 4.23
C ALA A 162 10.74 5.71 2.84
N THR A 163 11.78 4.92 2.57
CA THR A 163 12.47 4.87 1.28
C THR A 163 11.58 4.28 0.18
N LEU A 164 10.83 3.21 0.49
CA LEU A 164 9.88 2.61 -0.43
C LEU A 164 8.79 3.60 -0.82
N GLU A 165 8.07 4.18 0.14
CA GLU A 165 6.97 5.11 -0.13
C GLU A 165 7.45 6.38 -0.83
N GLY A 166 8.60 6.93 -0.42
CA GLY A 166 9.22 8.06 -1.10
C GLY A 166 9.59 7.76 -2.55
N SER A 167 10.06 6.55 -2.84
CA SER A 167 10.40 6.12 -4.20
C SER A 167 9.17 5.91 -5.08
N ILE A 168 8.09 5.35 -4.54
CA ILE A 168 6.78 5.21 -5.20
C ILE A 168 6.26 6.59 -5.58
N MET A 169 6.30 7.54 -4.64
CA MET A 169 5.89 8.93 -4.86
C MET A 169 6.69 9.58 -5.99
N ALA A 170 8.03 9.55 -5.89
CA ALA A 170 8.92 10.17 -6.87
C ALA A 170 8.76 9.55 -8.27
N SER A 171 8.67 8.22 -8.35
CA SER A 171 8.44 7.52 -9.61
C SER A 171 7.13 7.91 -10.27
N LYS A 172 6.05 7.98 -9.49
CA LYS A 172 4.74 8.44 -10.00
C LYS A 172 4.77 9.87 -10.48
N LEU A 173 5.42 10.76 -9.73
CA LEU A 173 5.53 12.18 -10.08
C LEU A 173 6.24 12.37 -11.42
N GLU A 174 7.36 11.66 -11.62
CA GLU A 174 8.14 11.73 -12.86
C GLU A 174 7.59 10.87 -14.00
N ARG A 175 6.65 9.95 -13.71
CA ARG A 175 6.17 8.92 -14.64
C ARG A 175 7.29 8.02 -15.14
N ASP A 176 8.20 7.68 -14.23
CA ASP A 176 9.40 6.88 -14.49
C ASP A 176 9.66 5.98 -13.29
N THR A 177 9.79 4.67 -13.51
CA THR A 177 9.95 3.67 -12.44
C THR A 177 11.36 3.67 -11.83
N LYS A 178 12.30 4.47 -12.36
CA LYS A 178 13.70 4.48 -11.92
C LYS A 178 13.91 4.69 -10.42
N HIS A 179 13.08 5.51 -9.76
CA HIS A 179 13.28 5.83 -8.34
C HIS A 179 13.03 4.61 -7.46
N VAL A 180 12.02 3.79 -7.76
CA VAL A 180 11.81 2.49 -7.10
C VAL A 180 13.02 1.57 -7.32
N THR A 181 13.54 1.50 -8.55
CA THR A 181 14.72 0.68 -8.87
C THR A 181 15.98 1.15 -8.12
N TYR A 182 16.27 2.45 -8.10
CA TYR A 182 17.42 3.01 -7.40
C TYR A 182 17.32 2.81 -5.89
N SER A 183 16.15 3.05 -5.32
CA SER A 183 15.89 2.83 -3.90
C SER A 183 16.06 1.36 -3.51
N LYS A 184 15.51 0.42 -4.30
CA LYS A 184 15.72 -1.02 -4.12
C LYS A 184 17.21 -1.36 -4.08
N GLN A 185 17.97 -0.94 -5.09
CA GLN A 185 19.41 -1.23 -5.15
C GLN A 185 20.17 -0.67 -3.94
N HIS A 186 19.84 0.56 -3.52
CA HIS A 186 20.53 1.20 -2.40
C HIS A 186 20.18 0.55 -1.05
N VAL A 187 18.90 0.23 -0.84
CA VAL A 187 18.45 -0.49 0.37
C VAL A 187 19.09 -1.88 0.45
N LEU A 188 19.15 -2.62 -0.65
CA LEU A 188 19.81 -3.93 -0.66
C LEU A 188 21.32 -3.83 -0.42
N ARG A 189 21.98 -2.80 -0.97
CA ARG A 189 23.39 -2.52 -0.67
C ARG A 189 23.61 -2.17 0.79
N TYR A 190 22.73 -1.36 1.37
CA TYR A 190 22.75 -1.04 2.80
C TYR A 190 22.65 -2.29 3.66
N LEU A 191 21.65 -3.14 3.43
CA LEU A 191 21.48 -4.41 4.15
C LEU A 191 22.66 -5.37 3.93
N PHE A 192 23.26 -5.38 2.74
CA PHE A 192 24.45 -6.18 2.47
C PHE A 192 25.63 -5.80 3.39
N MET A 193 25.82 -4.50 3.70
CA MET A 193 26.85 -4.04 4.63
C MET A 193 26.56 -4.42 6.10
N LEU A 194 25.33 -4.80 6.40
CA LEU A 194 24.89 -5.27 7.72
C LEU A 194 24.98 -6.79 7.88
N LYS A 195 25.42 -7.53 6.85
CA LYS A 195 25.65 -8.98 6.97
C LYS A 195 26.82 -9.29 7.89
N ILE A 196 26.77 -10.49 8.50
CA ILE A 196 27.87 -11.10 9.28
C ILE A 196 28.94 -11.64 8.33
#